data_AF-X5MH58-F1
#
_entry.id   AF-X5MH58-F1
#
_cell.length_a   1.000
_cell.length_b   1.000
_cell.length_c   1.000
_cell.angle_alpha   90.00
_cell.angle_beta   90.00
_cell.angle_gamma   90.00
#
_symmetry.space_group_name_H-M   'P 1'
#
loop_
_entity.id
_entity.type
_entity.pdbx_description
1 polymer ?
#
loop_
_entity_poly.entity_id
_entity_poly.type
_entity_poly.pdbx_seq_one_letter_code
_entity_poly.pdbx_strand_id
1 'polypeptide(L)'
;MSKFSDNIESSLASLGLSGKLGRFYVAALKLGSAPVQQVAREAGIGRTTAYSLLEKLKDEKLVTLVQKGGKTHMVAENPDVLARNLDDKQRALSAMLPDLRSLYDNGESTPRFQVYDGVDGISTVLNTVLTSDADTVRGILSMQELLASPGRDVIDRFVAQRVAAGKWLHVLRSKAEETDDIWQDSDGELRRVRYTSAAEPFVMTLFLFDNKVGLISSRKENYGLIIESSEFAKVQKALFDVMWQASV
;
A
#
# COMPACT_ATOMS: atom_id res chain seq x y z
N MET A 1 10.72 -39.83 2.12
CA MET A 1 11.28 -38.79 1.23
C MET A 1 10.23 -37.85 0.61
N SER A 2 8.93 -37.87 0.98
CA SER A 2 7.90 -37.06 0.26
C SER A 2 7.60 -35.66 0.86
N LYS A 3 7.43 -35.49 2.17
CA LYS A 3 6.96 -34.20 2.75
C LYS A 3 7.85 -32.96 2.47
N PHE A 4 9.17 -33.13 2.31
CA PHE A 4 10.07 -31.98 2.08
C PHE A 4 10.01 -31.46 0.64
N SER A 5 9.95 -32.37 -0.35
CA SER A 5 9.77 -31.95 -1.76
C SER A 5 8.37 -31.41 -2.01
N ASP A 6 7.34 -31.97 -1.37
CA ASP A 6 5.96 -31.47 -1.50
C ASP A 6 5.82 -30.01 -1.00
N ASN A 7 6.56 -29.65 0.06
CA ASN A 7 6.57 -28.29 0.62
C ASN A 7 7.41 -27.30 -0.20
N ILE A 8 8.43 -27.79 -0.90
CA ILE A 8 9.23 -26.96 -1.83
C ILE A 8 8.43 -26.65 -3.09
N GLU A 9 7.71 -27.63 -3.64
CA GLU A 9 6.90 -27.42 -4.85
C GLU A 9 5.75 -26.45 -4.62
N SER A 10 5.10 -26.50 -3.45
CA SER A 10 4.08 -25.51 -3.07
C SER A 10 4.66 -24.10 -2.92
N SER A 11 5.86 -23.98 -2.32
CA SER A 11 6.56 -22.70 -2.16
C SER A 11 7.06 -22.15 -3.51
N LEU A 12 7.49 -23.01 -4.43
CA LEU A 12 7.87 -22.60 -5.79
C LEU A 12 6.66 -22.12 -6.59
N ALA A 13 5.47 -22.64 -6.32
CA ALA A 13 4.25 -22.21 -7.00
C ALA A 13 3.91 -20.74 -6.70
N SER A 14 4.16 -20.23 -5.48
CA SER A 14 3.98 -18.81 -5.16
C SER A 14 4.99 -17.90 -5.89
N LEU A 15 6.10 -18.47 -6.38
CA LEU A 15 7.09 -17.80 -7.22
C LEU A 15 6.81 -17.94 -8.73
N GLY A 16 5.66 -18.51 -9.11
CA GLY A 16 5.27 -18.72 -10.51
C GLY A 16 5.76 -20.04 -11.13
N LEU A 17 6.51 -20.86 -10.38
CA LEU A 17 7.01 -22.17 -10.83
C LEU A 17 6.03 -23.29 -10.45
N SER A 18 4.82 -23.25 -11.01
CA SER A 18 3.74 -24.15 -10.62
C SER A 18 3.72 -25.50 -11.37
N GLY A 19 3.17 -26.52 -10.71
CA GLY A 19 2.85 -27.82 -11.31
C GLY A 19 4.05 -28.53 -11.95
N LYS A 20 3.96 -28.82 -13.25
CA LYS A 20 5.02 -29.54 -13.99
C LYS A 20 6.33 -28.74 -14.07
N LEU A 21 6.27 -27.40 -14.08
CA LEU A 21 7.45 -26.54 -14.19
C LEU A 21 8.30 -26.61 -12.91
N GLY A 22 7.67 -26.47 -11.74
CA GLY A 22 8.34 -26.61 -10.44
C GLY A 22 8.98 -27.99 -10.27
N ARG A 23 8.25 -29.07 -10.58
CA ARG A 23 8.79 -30.44 -10.55
C ARG A 23 10.01 -30.63 -11.44
N PHE A 24 9.95 -30.08 -12.66
CA PHE A 24 11.05 -30.16 -13.62
C PHE A 24 12.29 -29.40 -13.13
N TYR A 25 12.09 -28.22 -12.53
CA TYR A 25 13.17 -27.44 -11.93
C TYR A 25 13.80 -28.15 -10.71
N VAL A 26 12.99 -28.70 -9.80
CA VAL A 26 13.48 -29.49 -8.66
C VAL A 26 14.28 -30.71 -9.11
N ALA A 27 13.81 -31.41 -10.15
CA ALA A 27 14.55 -32.52 -10.74
C ALA A 27 15.91 -32.07 -11.31
N ALA A 28 15.95 -30.91 -11.99
CA ALA A 28 17.19 -30.34 -12.50
C ALA A 28 18.18 -29.99 -11.37
N LEU A 29 17.70 -29.39 -10.28
CA LEU A 29 18.53 -29.10 -9.10
C LEU A 29 19.12 -30.36 -8.46
N LYS A 30 18.31 -31.43 -8.32
CA LYS A 30 18.75 -32.71 -7.74
C LYS A 30 19.83 -33.38 -8.59
N LEU A 31 19.72 -33.29 -9.92
CA LEU A 31 20.65 -33.92 -10.85
C LEU A 31 21.89 -33.06 -11.14
N GLY A 32 21.83 -31.74 -10.88
CA GLY A 32 22.86 -30.78 -11.22
C GLY A 32 22.98 -30.61 -12.73
N SER A 33 23.90 -31.35 -13.36
CA SER A 33 24.18 -31.32 -14.80
C SER A 33 23.78 -32.64 -15.46
N ALA A 34 22.65 -32.66 -16.14
CA ALA A 34 22.12 -33.89 -16.77
C ALA A 34 21.50 -33.64 -18.16
N PRO A 35 21.44 -34.65 -19.04
CA PRO A 35 20.68 -34.55 -20.29
C PRO A 35 19.20 -34.27 -19.99
N VAL A 36 18.56 -33.45 -20.83
CA VAL A 36 17.14 -33.05 -20.67
C VAL A 36 16.20 -34.25 -20.48
N GLN A 37 16.46 -35.35 -21.18
CA GLN A 37 15.66 -36.58 -21.06
C GLN A 37 15.77 -37.24 -19.68
N GLN A 38 16.94 -37.15 -19.03
CA GLN A 38 17.14 -37.68 -17.70
C GLN A 38 16.39 -36.83 -16.67
N VAL A 39 16.44 -35.51 -16.80
CA VAL A 39 15.64 -34.58 -15.98
C VAL A 39 14.14 -34.84 -16.15
N ALA A 40 13.69 -35.06 -17.38
CA ALA A 40 12.30 -35.38 -17.70
C ALA A 40 11.82 -36.67 -17.01
N ARG A 41 12.67 -37.70 -17.02
CA ARG A 41 12.39 -38.97 -16.36
C ARG A 41 12.31 -38.81 -14.84
N GLU A 42 13.25 -38.09 -14.24
CA GLU A 42 13.25 -37.80 -12.80
C GLU A 42 12.00 -37.00 -12.39
N ALA A 43 11.56 -36.06 -13.21
CA ALA A 43 10.36 -35.26 -12.96
C ALA A 43 9.03 -36.00 -13.28
N GLY A 44 9.08 -37.20 -13.89
CA GLY A 44 7.88 -37.91 -14.35
C GLY A 44 7.14 -37.19 -15.48
N ILE A 45 7.87 -36.53 -16.39
CA ILE A 45 7.32 -35.69 -17.46
C ILE A 45 7.65 -36.28 -18.84
N GLY A 46 6.67 -36.26 -19.75
CA GLY A 46 6.85 -36.72 -21.13
C GLY A 46 7.83 -35.84 -21.93
N ARG A 47 8.54 -36.45 -22.89
CA ARG A 47 9.61 -35.81 -23.67
C ARG A 47 9.21 -34.48 -24.32
N THR A 48 8.04 -34.42 -24.94
CA THR A 48 7.56 -33.20 -25.63
C THR A 48 7.37 -32.03 -24.64
N THR A 49 6.82 -32.31 -23.46
CA THR A 49 6.61 -31.31 -22.41
C THR A 49 7.93 -30.86 -21.78
N ALA A 50 8.93 -31.75 -21.68
CA ALA A 50 10.22 -31.39 -21.08
C ALA A 50 10.95 -30.27 -21.86
N TYR A 51 10.89 -30.28 -23.19
CA TYR A 51 11.52 -29.23 -24.00
C TYR A 51 10.82 -27.88 -23.85
N SER A 52 9.48 -27.84 -23.77
CA SER A 52 8.78 -26.56 -23.53
C SER A 52 9.00 -26.02 -22.12
N LEU A 53 9.17 -26.89 -21.12
CA LEU A 53 9.52 -26.48 -19.76
C LEU A 53 10.98 -26.02 -19.66
N LEU A 54 11.89 -26.65 -20.40
CA LEU A 54 13.29 -26.23 -20.49
C LEU A 54 13.39 -24.80 -21.01
N GLU A 55 12.71 -24.47 -22.11
CA GLU A 55 12.73 -23.11 -22.66
C GLU A 55 12.22 -22.09 -21.64
N LYS A 56 11.12 -22.39 -20.92
CA LYS A 56 10.61 -21.52 -19.85
C LYS A 56 11.63 -21.30 -18.73
N LEU A 57 12.29 -22.36 -18.26
CA LEU A 57 13.30 -22.24 -17.21
C LEU A 57 14.53 -21.46 -17.70
N LYS A 58 14.89 -21.58 -18.99
CA LYS A 58 15.99 -20.83 -19.61
C LYS A 58 15.65 -19.34 -19.70
N ASP A 59 14.42 -19.01 -20.10
CA ASP A 59 13.94 -17.62 -20.19
C ASP A 59 13.90 -16.94 -18.82
N GLU A 60 13.53 -17.68 -17.77
CA GLU A 60 13.62 -17.22 -16.37
C GLU A 60 15.06 -17.30 -15.82
N LYS A 61 16.07 -17.65 -16.63
CA LYS A 61 17.50 -17.79 -16.25
C LYS A 61 17.75 -18.75 -15.08
N LEU A 62 16.87 -19.74 -14.90
CA LEU A 62 16.97 -20.75 -13.83
C LEU A 62 17.87 -21.91 -14.22
N VAL A 63 18.13 -22.07 -15.52
CA VAL A 63 18.92 -23.16 -16.08
C VAL A 63 19.75 -22.66 -17.26
N THR A 64 20.90 -23.28 -17.46
CA THR A 64 21.75 -23.09 -18.63
C THR A 64 21.96 -24.40 -19.38
N LEU A 65 22.35 -24.28 -20.65
CA LEU A 65 22.68 -25.43 -21.50
C LEU A 65 24.17 -25.47 -21.76
N VAL A 66 24.78 -26.63 -21.54
CA VAL A 66 26.21 -26.86 -21.79
C VAL A 66 26.42 -28.08 -22.66
N GLN A 67 27.46 -28.07 -23.49
CA GLN A 67 27.87 -29.24 -24.25
C GLN A 67 28.83 -30.10 -23.44
N LYS A 68 28.49 -31.37 -23.21
CA LYS A 68 29.35 -32.33 -22.50
C LYS A 68 29.32 -33.67 -23.22
N GLY A 69 30.48 -34.14 -23.69
CA GLY A 69 30.59 -35.42 -24.40
C GLY A 69 29.73 -35.53 -25.66
N GLY A 70 29.60 -34.44 -26.42
CA GLY A 70 28.79 -34.39 -27.65
C GLY A 70 27.26 -34.36 -27.43
N LYS A 71 26.81 -34.15 -26.18
CA LYS A 71 25.39 -34.04 -25.83
C LYS A 71 25.12 -32.72 -25.10
N THR A 72 23.94 -32.16 -25.34
CA THR A 72 23.43 -31.00 -24.61
C THR A 72 22.95 -31.41 -23.22
N HIS A 73 23.56 -30.87 -22.19
CA HIS A 73 23.16 -31.00 -20.79
C HIS A 73 22.47 -29.74 -20.33
N MET A 74 21.43 -29.93 -19.53
CA MET A 74 20.77 -28.90 -18.75
C MET A 74 21.47 -28.83 -17.38
N VAL A 75 21.80 -27.61 -16.96
CA VAL A 75 22.42 -27.32 -15.67
C VAL A 75 21.52 -26.36 -14.94
N ALA A 76 21.06 -26.73 -13.75
CA ALA A 76 20.34 -25.79 -12.89
C ALA A 76 21.32 -24.76 -12.31
N GLU A 77 20.94 -23.48 -12.36
CA GLU A 77 21.69 -22.41 -11.73
C GLU A 77 21.57 -22.49 -10.20
N ASN A 78 22.46 -21.79 -9.49
CA ASN A 78 22.34 -21.66 -8.05
C ASN A 78 20.96 -21.04 -7.70
N PRO A 79 20.15 -21.66 -6.80
CA PRO A 79 18.85 -21.16 -6.38
C PRO A 79 18.79 -19.68 -5.95
N ASP A 80 19.92 -19.07 -5.54
CA ASP A 80 20.03 -17.64 -5.27
C ASP A 80 19.55 -16.75 -6.44
N VAL A 81 19.55 -17.28 -7.67
CA VAL A 81 18.99 -16.59 -8.84
C VAL A 81 17.49 -16.28 -8.69
N LEU A 82 16.73 -17.07 -7.93
CA LEU A 82 15.31 -16.81 -7.67
C LEU A 82 15.12 -15.49 -6.92
N ALA A 83 15.94 -15.24 -5.90
CA ALA A 83 15.91 -14.00 -5.14
C ALA A 83 16.32 -12.81 -6.04
N ARG A 84 17.40 -12.96 -6.82
CA ARG A 84 17.83 -11.92 -7.77
C ARG A 84 16.76 -11.57 -8.80
N ASN A 85 16.08 -12.57 -9.35
CA ASN A 85 15.01 -12.36 -10.32
C ASN A 85 13.81 -11.60 -9.71
N LEU A 86 13.49 -11.84 -8.43
CA LEU A 86 12.45 -11.08 -7.72
C LEU A 86 12.87 -9.63 -7.51
N ASP A 87 14.11 -9.38 -7.09
CA ASP A 87 14.65 -8.02 -6.92
C ASP A 87 14.68 -7.25 -8.25
N ASP A 88 15.02 -7.91 -9.35
CA ASP A 88 14.95 -7.34 -10.70
C ASP A 88 13.51 -6.97 -11.09
N LYS A 89 12.55 -7.87 -10.86
CA LYS A 89 11.11 -7.63 -11.12
C LYS A 89 10.58 -6.48 -10.25
N GLN A 90 10.98 -6.41 -8.98
CA GLN A 90 10.60 -5.33 -8.08
C GLN A 90 11.17 -3.98 -8.53
N ARG A 91 12.44 -3.93 -8.92
CA ARG A 91 13.06 -2.71 -9.46
C ARG A 91 12.39 -2.24 -10.75
N ALA A 92 12.07 -3.17 -11.66
CA ALA A 92 11.35 -2.85 -12.89
C ALA A 92 9.96 -2.29 -12.60
N LEU A 93 9.22 -2.90 -11.66
CA LEU A 93 7.92 -2.39 -11.22
C LEU A 93 8.05 -1.00 -10.60
N SER A 94 9.00 -0.78 -9.69
CA SER A 94 9.24 0.52 -9.06
C SER A 94 9.55 1.61 -10.08
N ALA A 95 10.26 1.28 -11.16
CA ALA A 95 10.56 2.22 -12.25
C ALA A 95 9.31 2.56 -13.09
N MET A 96 8.40 1.60 -13.31
CA MET A 96 7.18 1.80 -14.12
C MET A 96 5.99 2.36 -13.32
N LEU A 97 5.98 2.21 -11.99
CA LEU A 97 4.87 2.64 -11.13
C LEU A 97 4.48 4.12 -11.28
N PRO A 98 5.42 5.09 -11.39
CA PRO A 98 5.08 6.48 -11.62
C PRO A 98 4.27 6.70 -12.91
N ASP A 99 4.68 6.04 -14.01
CA ASP A 99 3.99 6.14 -15.30
C ASP A 99 2.60 5.50 -15.24
N LEU A 100 2.50 4.33 -14.59
CA LEU A 100 1.20 3.65 -14.39
C LEU A 100 0.25 4.49 -13.53
N ARG A 101 0.75 5.17 -12.49
CA ARG A 101 -0.02 6.13 -11.70
C ARG A 101 -0.46 7.31 -12.55
N SER A 102 0.42 7.87 -13.37
CA SER A 102 0.04 8.96 -14.28
C SER A 102 -1.06 8.55 -15.25
N LEU A 103 -1.00 7.34 -15.82
CA LEU A 103 -2.08 6.82 -16.67
C LEU A 103 -3.40 6.61 -15.90
N TYR A 104 -3.31 6.16 -14.66
CA TYR A 104 -4.47 6.02 -13.78
C TYR A 104 -5.11 7.37 -13.42
N ASP A 105 -4.28 8.37 -13.14
CA ASP A 105 -4.70 9.73 -12.77
C ASP A 105 -5.23 10.54 -13.98
N ASN A 106 -4.75 10.23 -15.19
CA ASN A 106 -5.16 10.88 -16.45
C ASN A 106 -6.40 10.23 -17.11
N GLY A 107 -6.90 9.11 -16.59
CA GLY A 107 -8.24 8.62 -16.96
C GLY A 107 -9.31 9.61 -16.52
N GLU A 108 -10.50 9.63 -17.16
CA GLU A 108 -11.63 10.45 -16.72
C GLU A 108 -11.78 10.37 -15.19
N SER A 109 -11.43 11.46 -14.50
CA SER A 109 -11.37 11.50 -13.03
C SER A 109 -12.79 11.54 -12.49
N THR A 110 -13.46 10.39 -12.56
CA THR A 110 -14.78 10.24 -11.94
C THR A 110 -14.56 10.43 -10.44
N PRO A 111 -15.18 11.45 -9.83
CA PRO A 111 -15.03 11.68 -8.41
C PRO A 111 -15.46 10.42 -7.66
N ARG A 112 -14.63 9.95 -6.73
CA ARG A 112 -14.93 8.77 -5.92
C ARG A 112 -15.41 9.19 -4.54
N PHE A 113 -16.52 8.60 -4.11
CA PHE A 113 -17.12 8.82 -2.81
C PHE A 113 -17.16 7.47 -2.10
N GLN A 114 -16.46 7.35 -0.98
CA GLN A 114 -16.38 6.11 -0.22
C GLN A 114 -16.86 6.38 1.20
N VAL A 115 -18.00 5.79 1.56
CA VAL A 115 -18.54 5.80 2.92
C VAL A 115 -18.12 4.51 3.60
N TYR A 116 -17.66 4.62 4.83
CA TYR A 116 -17.24 3.50 5.67
C TYR A 116 -17.95 3.58 7.01
N ASP A 117 -18.62 2.50 7.39
CA ASP A 117 -19.42 2.47 8.61
C ASP A 117 -18.57 2.28 9.87
N GLY A 118 -19.00 2.93 10.94
CA GLY A 118 -18.49 2.72 12.29
C GLY A 118 -17.07 3.22 12.54
N VAL A 119 -16.51 2.76 13.66
CA VAL A 119 -15.17 3.14 14.15
C VAL A 119 -14.07 2.65 13.21
N ASP A 120 -14.29 1.54 12.50
CA ASP A 120 -13.36 1.05 11.47
C ASP A 120 -13.31 1.99 10.28
N GLY A 121 -14.45 2.59 9.91
CA GLY A 121 -14.51 3.64 8.90
C GLY A 121 -13.75 4.90 9.29
N ILE A 122 -13.89 5.33 10.55
CA ILE A 122 -13.10 6.43 11.11
C ILE A 122 -11.60 6.13 11.02
N SER A 123 -11.21 4.92 11.43
CA SER A 123 -9.81 4.47 11.36
C SER A 123 -9.28 4.44 9.93
N THR A 124 -10.13 4.11 8.95
CA THR A 124 -9.80 4.15 7.53
C THR A 124 -9.49 5.57 7.06
N VAL A 125 -10.28 6.56 7.49
CA VAL A 125 -10.01 7.99 7.18
C VAL A 125 -8.69 8.43 7.79
N LEU A 126 -8.45 8.16 9.08
CA LEU A 126 -7.20 8.53 9.76
C LEU A 126 -5.97 7.87 9.10
N ASN A 127 -6.05 6.59 8.77
CA ASN A 127 -4.97 5.89 8.07
C ASN A 127 -4.72 6.48 6.68
N THR A 128 -5.77 6.87 5.96
CA THR A 128 -5.61 7.50 4.63
C THR A 128 -4.91 8.85 4.74
N VAL A 129 -5.17 9.62 5.81
CA VAL A 129 -4.42 10.85 6.08
C VAL A 129 -2.94 10.54 6.35
N LEU A 130 -2.63 9.49 7.12
CA LEU A 130 -1.26 9.09 7.44
C LEU A 130 -0.47 8.62 6.22
N THR A 131 -1.12 7.94 5.27
CA THR A 131 -0.48 7.41 4.05
C THR A 131 -0.56 8.35 2.85
N SER A 132 -1.12 9.55 3.02
CA SER A 132 -1.13 10.61 1.99
C SER A 132 0.27 11.04 1.58
N ASP A 133 0.40 11.68 0.42
CA ASP A 133 1.67 12.28 -0.01
C ASP A 133 1.86 13.72 0.53
N ALA A 134 0.80 14.33 1.09
CA ALA A 134 0.85 15.68 1.62
C ALA A 134 1.75 15.84 2.87
N ASP A 135 2.70 16.78 2.82
CA ASP A 135 3.53 17.17 3.96
C ASP A 135 2.75 18.00 5.00
N THR A 136 1.68 18.67 4.58
CA THR A 136 0.82 19.47 5.46
C THR A 136 -0.64 19.13 5.21
N VAL A 137 -1.28 18.63 6.25
CA VAL A 137 -2.72 18.35 6.32
C VAL A 137 -3.43 19.56 6.92
N ARG A 138 -4.58 19.93 6.38
CA ARG A 138 -5.48 20.92 6.99
C ARG A 138 -6.64 20.19 7.65
N GLY A 139 -7.04 20.60 8.84
CA GLY A 139 -8.11 19.95 9.59
C GLY A 139 -9.11 20.94 10.16
N ILE A 140 -10.40 20.61 10.11
CA ILE A 140 -11.43 21.25 10.94
C ILE A 140 -11.87 20.17 11.93
N LEU A 141 -11.67 20.37 13.22
CA LEU A 141 -11.89 19.31 14.21
C LEU A 141 -12.99 19.70 15.21
N SER A 142 -13.89 18.75 15.49
CA SER A 142 -14.69 18.73 16.71
C SER A 142 -13.96 17.94 17.77
N MET A 143 -13.54 18.58 18.87
CA MET A 143 -12.75 17.92 19.90
C MET A 143 -13.63 17.07 20.80
N GLN A 144 -14.83 17.57 21.12
CA GLN A 144 -15.86 16.81 21.82
C GLN A 144 -16.20 15.52 21.08
N GLU A 145 -16.46 15.60 19.77
CA GLU A 145 -16.81 14.40 18.99
C GLU A 145 -15.62 13.44 18.84
N LEU A 146 -14.39 13.92 18.59
CA LEU A 146 -13.23 13.04 18.46
C LEU A 146 -12.87 12.30 19.76
N LEU A 147 -13.02 12.97 20.91
CA LEU A 147 -12.88 12.31 22.22
C LEU A 147 -14.03 11.34 22.49
N ALA A 148 -15.21 11.65 21.97
CA ALA A 148 -16.39 10.83 22.12
C ALA A 148 -16.34 9.55 21.25
N SER A 149 -15.84 9.67 20.02
CA SER A 149 -15.60 8.61 19.04
C SER A 149 -14.63 9.15 17.97
N PRO A 150 -13.49 8.51 17.70
CA PRO A 150 -13.10 7.16 18.09
C PRO A 150 -12.45 7.07 19.49
N GLY A 151 -12.28 8.19 20.18
CA GLY A 151 -11.73 8.25 21.53
C GLY A 151 -10.26 8.65 21.59
N ARG A 152 -9.84 9.06 22.79
CA ARG A 152 -8.51 9.62 23.08
C ARG A 152 -7.35 8.75 22.57
N ASP A 153 -7.37 7.46 22.89
CA ASP A 153 -6.27 6.54 22.56
C ASP A 153 -6.04 6.41 21.04
N VAL A 154 -7.11 6.41 20.26
CA VAL A 154 -7.03 6.31 18.79
C VAL A 154 -6.40 7.58 18.22
N ILE A 155 -6.82 8.75 18.71
CA ILE A 155 -6.30 10.03 18.25
C ILE A 155 -4.85 10.26 18.70
N ASP A 156 -4.47 9.83 19.91
CA ASP A 156 -3.08 9.92 20.37
C ASP A 156 -2.14 9.04 19.53
N ARG A 157 -2.57 7.83 19.14
CA ARG A 157 -1.82 7.00 18.19
C ARG A 157 -1.69 7.68 16.82
N PHE A 158 -2.77 8.25 16.32
CA PHE A 158 -2.74 9.01 15.07
C PHE A 158 -1.77 10.20 15.15
N VAL A 159 -1.78 10.97 16.25
CA VAL A 159 -0.85 12.08 16.47
C VAL A 159 0.60 11.60 16.44
N ALA A 160 0.92 10.52 17.18
CA ALA A 160 2.27 9.96 17.22
C ALA A 160 2.75 9.50 15.84
N GLN A 161 1.90 8.78 15.09
CA GLN A 161 2.23 8.30 13.74
C GLN A 161 2.39 9.45 12.74
N ARG A 162 1.52 10.47 12.81
CA ARG A 162 1.61 11.66 11.95
C ARG A 162 2.90 12.43 12.18
N VAL A 163 3.29 12.62 13.45
CA VAL A 163 4.54 13.30 13.81
C VAL A 163 5.76 12.49 13.36
N ALA A 164 5.75 11.17 13.55
CA ALA A 164 6.80 10.30 13.06
C ALA A 164 6.95 10.34 11.52
N ALA A 165 5.85 10.56 10.80
CA ALA A 165 5.83 10.77 9.35
C ALA A 165 6.21 12.20 8.91
N GLY A 166 6.52 13.12 9.85
CA GLY A 166 6.93 14.49 9.55
C GLY A 166 5.80 15.39 9.03
N LYS A 167 4.53 14.99 9.19
CA LYS A 167 3.38 15.68 8.60
C LYS A 167 2.85 16.79 9.51
N TRP A 168 2.87 18.02 9.01
CA TRP A 168 2.25 19.16 9.69
C TRP A 168 0.73 19.05 9.68
N LEU A 169 0.10 19.54 10.75
CA LEU A 169 -1.36 19.66 10.84
C LEU A 169 -1.75 21.09 11.20
N HIS A 170 -2.47 21.76 10.30
CA HIS A 170 -3.08 23.07 10.55
C HIS A 170 -4.56 22.89 10.88
N VAL A 171 -4.95 23.21 12.11
CA VAL A 171 -6.28 22.89 12.64
C VAL A 171 -7.11 24.14 12.93
N LEU A 172 -8.32 24.18 12.37
CA LEU A 172 -9.38 25.07 12.83
C LEU A 172 -10.28 24.36 13.83
N ARG A 173 -10.61 25.06 14.91
CA ARG A 173 -11.58 24.61 15.92
C ARG A 173 -12.57 25.70 16.25
N SER A 174 -13.80 25.32 16.54
CA SER A 174 -14.79 26.20 17.16
C SER A 174 -14.71 26.06 18.67
N LYS A 175 -14.70 27.17 19.41
CA LYS A 175 -14.66 27.14 20.89
C LYS A 175 -15.82 26.37 21.53
N ALA A 176 -16.98 26.35 20.86
CA ALA A 176 -18.15 25.60 21.30
C ALA A 176 -17.93 24.07 21.36
N GLU A 177 -17.01 23.55 20.56
CA GLU A 177 -16.72 22.12 20.41
C GLU A 177 -15.39 21.72 21.08
N GLU A 178 -14.77 22.64 21.80
CA GLU A 178 -13.51 22.43 22.49
C GLU A 178 -13.71 21.66 23.80
N THR A 179 -12.64 21.02 24.27
CA THR A 179 -12.57 20.32 25.56
C THR A 179 -11.31 20.76 26.32
N ASP A 180 -11.19 20.45 27.60
CA ASP A 180 -10.05 20.86 28.45
C ASP A 180 -8.68 20.60 27.81
N ASP A 181 -7.89 21.66 27.58
CA ASP A 181 -6.47 21.79 27.24
C ASP A 181 -5.73 20.62 26.54
N ILE A 182 -6.39 19.94 25.61
CA ILE A 182 -5.78 18.84 24.86
C ILE A 182 -5.44 19.19 23.41
N TRP A 183 -4.34 18.61 22.95
CA TRP A 183 -3.84 18.76 21.57
C TRP A 183 -3.74 20.23 21.13
N GLN A 184 -3.09 21.06 21.95
CA GLN A 184 -2.87 22.49 21.70
C GLN A 184 -1.87 22.76 20.56
N ASP A 185 -1.67 24.02 20.18
CA ASP A 185 -0.59 24.40 19.26
C ASP A 185 0.76 23.89 19.77
N SER A 186 1.55 23.25 18.91
CA SER A 186 2.83 22.63 19.30
C SER A 186 3.73 22.39 18.09
N ASP A 187 4.90 23.04 18.10
CA ASP A 187 5.96 22.75 17.14
C ASP A 187 6.50 21.33 17.27
N GLY A 188 6.60 20.81 18.50
CA GLY A 188 7.06 19.45 18.76
C GLY A 188 6.11 18.37 18.24
N GLU A 189 4.81 18.68 18.17
CA GLU A 189 3.79 17.80 17.57
C GLU A 189 3.42 18.21 16.13
N LEU A 190 4.21 19.09 15.50
CA LEU A 190 4.01 19.58 14.14
C LEU A 190 2.56 20.03 13.91
N ARG A 191 2.01 20.82 14.84
CA ARG A 191 0.59 21.22 14.82
C ARG A 191 0.46 22.72 15.08
N ARG A 192 -0.33 23.38 14.23
CA ARG A 192 -0.84 24.73 14.47
C ARG A 192 -2.34 24.68 14.73
N VAL A 193 -2.80 25.41 15.74
CA VAL A 193 -4.23 25.48 16.09
C VAL A 193 -4.69 26.93 16.02
N ARG A 194 -5.83 27.16 15.36
CA ARG A 194 -6.53 28.44 15.35
C ARG A 194 -8.00 28.26 15.68
N TYR A 195 -8.58 29.29 16.27
CA TYR A 195 -9.97 29.33 16.69
C TYR A 195 -10.79 30.20 15.75
N THR A 196 -11.81 29.60 15.15
CA THR A 196 -12.77 30.32 14.31
C THR A 196 -13.77 31.11 15.15
N SER A 197 -14.29 32.19 14.58
CA SER A 197 -15.42 32.96 15.11
C SER A 197 -16.78 32.50 14.57
N ALA A 198 -16.84 31.31 13.95
CA ALA A 198 -18.09 30.75 13.45
C ALA A 198 -19.14 30.66 14.57
N ALA A 199 -20.36 31.12 14.27
CA ALA A 199 -21.47 31.11 15.23
C ALA A 199 -21.95 29.68 15.53
N GLU A 200 -21.93 28.82 14.51
CA GLU A 200 -22.34 27.42 14.62
C GLU A 200 -21.15 26.51 14.93
N PRO A 201 -21.33 25.50 15.79
CA PRO A 201 -20.29 24.51 16.09
C PRO A 201 -19.99 23.61 14.89
N PHE A 202 -18.72 23.28 14.72
CA PHE A 202 -18.31 22.25 13.77
C PHE A 202 -18.43 20.87 14.41
N VAL A 203 -19.53 20.17 14.16
CA VAL A 203 -19.83 18.86 14.77
C VAL A 203 -19.24 17.67 13.99
N MET A 204 -18.55 17.93 12.88
CA MET A 204 -17.84 16.91 12.10
C MET A 204 -16.36 17.26 12.02
N THR A 205 -15.53 16.22 11.99
CA THR A 205 -14.10 16.36 11.71
C THR A 205 -13.86 16.23 10.21
N LEU A 206 -13.06 17.13 9.65
CA LEU A 206 -12.68 17.18 8.24
C LEU A 206 -11.17 17.27 8.12
N PHE A 207 -10.58 16.53 7.19
CA PHE A 207 -9.18 16.58 6.80
C PHE A 207 -9.05 16.85 5.30
N LEU A 208 -8.19 17.80 4.92
CA LEU A 208 -7.82 18.09 3.53
C LEU A 208 -6.36 17.69 3.31
N PHE A 209 -6.15 16.83 2.32
CA PHE A 209 -4.85 16.28 1.94
C PHE A 209 -4.92 15.82 0.49
N ASP A 210 -3.81 15.90 -0.25
CA ASP A 210 -3.74 15.57 -1.68
C ASP A 210 -4.91 16.20 -2.48
N ASN A 211 -5.61 15.39 -3.30
CA ASN A 211 -6.87 15.71 -3.97
C ASN A 211 -8.09 15.10 -3.25
N LYS A 212 -7.99 14.91 -1.92
CA LYS A 212 -8.97 14.21 -1.11
C LYS A 212 -9.50 15.07 0.04
N VAL A 213 -10.74 14.77 0.42
CA VAL A 213 -11.38 15.28 1.62
C VAL A 213 -11.83 14.09 2.45
N GLY A 214 -11.21 13.92 3.61
CA GLY A 214 -11.61 12.94 4.61
C GLY A 214 -12.56 13.57 5.62
N LEU A 215 -13.65 12.88 5.94
CA LEU A 215 -14.66 13.31 6.88
C LEU A 215 -14.87 12.21 7.93
N ILE A 216 -14.97 12.61 9.18
CA ILE A 216 -15.35 11.78 10.31
C ILE A 216 -16.60 12.41 10.90
N SER A 217 -17.70 11.67 10.89
CA SER A 217 -18.96 12.14 11.43
C SER A 217 -18.94 12.20 12.96
N SER A 218 -19.95 12.81 13.56
CA SER A 218 -20.21 12.73 14.99
C SER A 218 -20.50 11.31 15.45
N ARG A 219 -20.48 11.07 16.76
CA ARG A 219 -20.88 9.80 17.40
C ARG A 219 -22.29 9.37 17.01
N LYS A 220 -23.19 10.33 16.71
CA LYS A 220 -24.57 10.04 16.32
C LYS A 220 -24.66 9.30 14.98
N GLU A 221 -23.86 9.70 14.00
CA GLU A 221 -23.90 9.11 12.65
C GLU A 221 -22.84 8.03 12.45
N ASN A 222 -21.72 8.12 13.18
CA ASN A 222 -20.65 7.11 13.29
C ASN A 222 -20.19 6.48 11.95
N TYR A 223 -19.70 7.30 11.02
CA TYR A 223 -19.08 6.87 9.77
C TYR A 223 -17.85 7.72 9.41
N GLY A 224 -17.02 7.16 8.52
CA GLY A 224 -15.98 7.89 7.79
C GLY A 224 -16.38 8.06 6.33
N LEU A 225 -16.02 9.19 5.71
CA LEU A 225 -16.24 9.45 4.29
C LEU A 225 -14.96 9.97 3.66
N ILE A 226 -14.57 9.40 2.53
CA ILE A 226 -13.46 9.89 1.70
C ILE A 226 -14.03 10.32 0.36
N ILE A 227 -13.79 11.59 0.00
CA ILE A 227 -14.12 12.16 -1.30
C ILE A 227 -12.82 12.40 -2.04
N GLU A 228 -12.60 11.69 -3.13
CA GLU A 228 -11.47 11.89 -4.05
C GLU A 228 -11.96 12.66 -5.27
N SER A 229 -11.68 13.96 -5.27
CA SER A 229 -12.09 14.89 -6.33
C SER A 229 -11.21 16.12 -6.26
N SER A 230 -10.47 16.38 -7.35
CA SER A 230 -9.55 17.51 -7.42
C SER A 230 -10.29 18.86 -7.34
N GLU A 231 -11.47 18.98 -7.95
CA GLU A 231 -12.29 20.20 -7.89
C GLU A 231 -12.86 20.43 -6.49
N PHE A 232 -13.44 19.40 -5.88
CA PHE A 232 -14.00 19.51 -4.53
C PHE A 232 -12.91 19.84 -3.50
N ALA A 233 -11.77 19.14 -3.55
CA ALA A 233 -10.65 19.40 -2.65
C ALA A 233 -10.10 20.83 -2.81
N LYS A 234 -10.01 21.35 -4.05
CA LYS A 234 -9.58 22.74 -4.30
C LYS A 234 -10.52 23.76 -3.67
N VAL A 235 -11.83 23.60 -3.83
CA VAL A 235 -12.82 24.51 -3.23
C VAL A 235 -12.76 24.44 -1.70
N GLN A 236 -12.71 23.23 -1.12
CA GLN A 236 -12.61 23.06 0.33
C GLN A 236 -11.34 23.68 0.91
N LYS A 237 -10.21 23.53 0.20
CA LYS A 237 -8.94 24.16 0.59
C LYS A 237 -9.04 25.69 0.55
N ALA A 238 -9.65 26.26 -0.49
CA ALA A 238 -9.85 27.70 -0.57
C ALA A 238 -10.73 28.22 0.59
N LEU A 239 -11.82 27.52 0.91
CA LEU A 239 -12.67 27.86 2.05
C LEU A 239 -11.92 27.77 3.38
N PHE A 240 -11.14 26.70 3.58
CA PHE A 240 -10.29 26.55 4.75
C PHE A 240 -9.29 27.71 4.87
N ASP A 241 -8.57 28.06 3.80
CA ASP A 241 -7.53 29.08 3.84
C ASP A 241 -8.13 30.47 4.19
N VAL A 242 -9.35 30.77 3.71
CA VAL A 242 -10.09 31.98 4.11
C VAL A 242 -10.45 31.97 5.59
N MET A 243 -11.03 30.87 6.09
CA MET A 243 -11.34 30.73 7.52
C MET A 243 -10.09 30.80 8.38
N TRP A 244 -8.98 30.23 7.91
CA TRP A 244 -7.69 30.23 8.59
C TRP A 244 -7.15 31.64 8.80
N GLN A 245 -7.23 32.47 7.76
CA GLN A 245 -6.79 33.87 7.82
C GLN A 245 -7.66 34.71 8.77
N ALA A 246 -8.95 34.40 8.88
CA ALA A 246 -9.89 35.10 9.77
C ALA A 246 -9.87 34.59 11.23
N SER A 247 -9.16 33.50 11.51
CA SER A 247 -9.09 32.88 12.84
C SER A 247 -7.87 33.33 13.65
N VAL A 248 -7.97 33.25 14.98
CA VAL A 248 -6.92 33.63 15.95
C VAL A 248 -6.20 32.45 16.56
#